data_AF-A0A2D6XD38-F1
#
_entry.id   AF-A0A2D6XD38-F1
#
_cell.length_a   1.000
_cell.length_b   1.000
_cell.length_c   1.000
_cell.angle_alpha   90.00
_cell.angle_beta   90.00
_cell.angle_gamma   90.00
#
_symmetry.space_group_name_H-M   'P 1'
#
loop_
_entity.id
_entity.type
_entity.pdbx_description
1 polymer ?
#
loop_
_entity_poly.entity_id
_entity_poly.type
_entity_poly.pdbx_seq_one_letter_code
_entity_poly.pdbx_strand_id
1 'polypeptide(L)' 'MKWEYKIESVASKGLLKLSVNPDLDKWGEEGWELVAVLPMGAGFGTTTNVLFIFKRPK' A
#
# COMPACT_ATOMS: atom_id res chain seq x y z
N MET A 1 -18.44 -16.30 -2.63
CA MET A 1 -18.20 -14.86 -2.32
C MET A 1 -17.36 -14.26 -3.42
N LYS A 2 -17.63 -13.02 -3.83
CA LYS A 2 -16.79 -12.26 -4.75
C LYS A 2 -16.03 -11.21 -3.95
N TRP A 3 -14.78 -10.96 -4.32
CA TRP A 3 -13.90 -10.00 -3.65
C TRP A 3 -13.54 -8.89 -4.63
N GLU A 4 -13.42 -7.67 -4.12
CA GLU A 4 -12.78 -6.57 -4.83
C GLU A 4 -11.46 -6.19 -4.16
N TYR A 5 -10.53 -5.66 -4.95
CA TYR A 5 -9.17 -5.35 -4.54
C TYR A 5 -8.82 -3.90 -4.85
N LYS A 6 -8.07 -3.26 -3.95
CA LYS A 6 -7.50 -1.92 -4.09
C LYS A 6 -5.99 -2.02 -3.90
N ILE A 7 -5.21 -1.37 -4.77
CA ILE A 7 -3.75 -1.37 -4.72
C ILE A 7 -3.28 0.08 -4.68
N GLU A 8 -2.45 0.38 -3.69
CA GLU A 8 -2.03 1.75 -3.38
C GLU A 8 -0.51 1.79 -3.30
N SER A 9 0.10 2.71 -4.04
CA SER A 9 1.53 2.76 -4.28
C SER A 9 2.13 4.01 -3.64
N VAL A 10 3.06 3.80 -2.72
CA VAL A 10 3.71 4.86 -1.96
C VAL A 10 5.18 4.92 -2.36
N ALA A 11 5.55 5.92 -3.15
CA ALA A 11 6.94 6.16 -3.51
C ALA A 11 7.71 6.79 -2.33
N SER A 12 8.99 6.45 -2.19
CA SER A 12 9.90 7.17 -1.30
C SER A 12 10.26 8.53 -1.91
N LYS A 13 10.13 9.63 -1.15
CA LYS A 13 10.80 10.90 -1.43
C LYS A 13 12.13 10.95 -0.67
N GLY A 14 13.17 10.37 -1.27
CA GLY A 14 14.53 10.35 -0.72
C GLY A 14 14.81 9.14 0.19
N LEU A 15 16.05 9.02 0.65
CA LEU A 15 16.62 7.82 1.29
C LEU A 15 15.86 7.30 2.53
N LEU A 16 15.04 8.12 3.18
CA LEU A 16 14.37 7.79 4.46
C LEU A 16 12.92 8.30 4.59
N LYS A 17 12.33 8.92 3.57
CA LYS A 17 10.97 9.48 3.66
C LYS A 17 10.04 8.78 2.69
N LEU A 18 9.06 8.04 3.21
CA LEU A 18 7.90 7.62 2.42
C LEU A 18 7.05 8.85 2.15
N SER A 19 6.71 9.09 0.88
CA SER A 19 5.82 10.19 0.52
C SER A 19 4.41 9.67 0.38
N VAL A 20 3.54 10.17 1.26
CA VAL A 20 2.12 9.84 1.40
C VAL A 20 1.88 8.60 2.25
N ASN A 21 1.24 8.82 3.40
CA ASN A 21 0.59 7.76 4.16
C ASN A 21 -0.77 7.55 3.49
N PRO A 22 -1.11 6.36 2.99
CA PRO A 22 -2.49 6.05 2.64
C PRO A 22 -3.39 6.38 3.84
N ASP A 23 -4.61 6.88 3.59
CA ASP A 23 -5.58 7.16 4.64
C ASP A 23 -6.17 5.84 5.14
N LEU A 24 -5.36 5.12 5.92
CA LEU A 24 -5.62 3.76 6.38
C LEU A 24 -6.87 3.71 7.25
N ASP A 25 -7.12 4.75 8.05
CA ASP A 25 -8.28 4.86 8.92
C ASP A 25 -9.56 4.93 8.09
N LYS A 26 -9.62 5.83 7.11
CA LYS A 26 -10.74 5.92 6.17
C LYS A 26 -11.00 4.60 5.44
N TRP A 27 -9.96 3.91 5.00
CA TRP A 27 -10.14 2.64 4.29
C TRP A 27 -10.63 1.52 5.20
N GLY A 28 -10.18 1.48 6.45
CA GLY A 28 -10.75 0.60 7.47
C GLY A 28 -12.25 0.87 7.68
N GLU A 29 -12.66 2.14 7.76
CA GLU A 29 -14.07 2.54 7.87
C GLU A 29 -14.91 2.14 6.64
N GLU A 30 -14.32 2.18 5.44
CA GLU A 30 -14.93 1.73 4.18
C GLU A 30 -14.96 0.19 4.01
N GLY A 31 -14.51 -0.56 5.02
CA GLY A 31 -14.49 -2.03 5.04
C GLY A 31 -13.34 -2.66 4.26
N TRP A 32 -12.32 -1.88 3.89
CA TRP A 32 -11.10 -2.42 3.27
C TRP A 32 -10.18 -3.03 4.32
N GLU A 33 -9.77 -4.28 4.07
CA GLU A 33 -8.81 -5.00 4.89
C GLU A 33 -7.45 -4.99 4.20
N LEU A 34 -6.39 -4.54 4.88
CA LEU A 34 -5.01 -4.66 4.39
C LEU A 34 -4.57 -6.13 4.42
N VAL A 35 -4.19 -6.68 3.27
CA VAL A 35 -3.83 -8.10 3.16
C VAL A 35 -2.39 -8.36 2.72
N ALA A 36 -1.74 -7.39 2.10
CA ALA A 36 -0.33 -7.49 1.77
C ALA A 36 0.34 -6.12 1.69
N VAL A 37 1.62 -6.10 2.07
CA VAL A 37 2.53 -4.96 1.89
C VAL A 37 3.77 -5.48 1.16
N LEU A 38 4.05 -4.92 -0.01
CA LEU A 38 5.16 -5.35 -0.86
C LEU A 38 6.16 -4.20 -1.01
N PRO A 39 7.36 -4.31 -0.41
CA PRO A 39 8.44 -3.38 -0.68
C PRO A 39 9.01 -3.64 -2.09
N MET A 40 9.09 -2.60 -2.89
CA MET A 40 9.64 -2.62 -4.23
C MET A 40 10.92 -1.77 -4.25
N GLY A 41 12.04 -2.38 -4.64
CA GLY A 41 13.32 -1.71 -4.78
C GLY A 41 13.69 -1.50 -6.25
N ALA A 42 14.36 -0.39 -6.55
CA ALA A 42 14.93 -0.12 -7.89
C ALA A 42 16.39 -0.61 -8.05
N GLY A 43 16.89 -1.42 -7.10
CA GLY A 43 18.28 -1.88 -7.05
C GLY A 43 19.07 -1.32 -5.87
N PHE A 44 20.30 -1.82 -5.66
CA PHE A 44 21.24 -1.36 -4.62
C PHE A 44 20.72 -1.42 -3.17
N GLY A 45 19.80 -2.35 -2.85
CA GLY A 45 19.29 -2.54 -1.49
C GLY A 45 18.36 -1.43 -0.98
N THR A 46 17.93 -0.51 -1.86
CA THR A 46 17.03 0.60 -1.48
C THR A 46 15.59 0.31 -1.91
N THR A 47 14.64 0.47 -0.98
CA THR A 47 13.21 0.47 -1.28
C THR A 47 12.81 1.82 -1.84
N THR A 48 12.30 1.86 -3.08
CA THR A 48 11.87 3.09 -3.75
C THR A 48 10.35 3.24 -3.75
N ASN A 49 9.62 2.15 -3.53
CA ASN A 49 8.17 2.13 -3.53
C ASN A 49 7.65 1.04 -2.60
N VAL A 50 6.47 1.25 -2.01
CA VAL A 50 5.76 0.25 -1.21
C VAL A 50 4.35 0.12 -1.76
N LEU A 51 3.96 -1.10 -2.11
CA LEU A 51 2.60 -1.41 -2.53
C LEU A 51 1.80 -1.91 -1.32
N PHE A 52 0.63 -1.33 -1.12
CA PHE A 52 -0.37 -1.78 -0.16
C PHE A 52 -1.52 -2.40 -0.92
N ILE A 53 -1.88 -3.63 -0.57
CA ILE A 53 -2.96 -4.37 -1.21
C ILE A 53 -4.06 -4.57 -0.19
N PHE A 54 -5.26 -4.13 -0.54
CA PHE A 54 -6.46 -4.27 0.26
C PHE A 54 -7.49 -5.14 -0.45
N LYS A 55 -8.34 -5.81 0.32
CA LYS A 55 -9.52 -6.52 -0.18
C LYS A 55 -10.75 -6.12 0.60
N ARG A 56 -11.94 -6.29 0.00
CA ARG A 56 -13.22 -6.35 0.72
C ARG A 56 -14.25 -7.18 -0.04
N PRO A 57 -15.32 -7.65 0.62
CA PRO A 57 -16.40 -8.34 -0.07
C PRO A 57 -17.05 -7.41 -1.11
N LYS A 58 -17.35 -7.96 -2.29
CA LYS A 58 -18.08 -7.25 -3.35
C LYS A 58 -19.59 -7.40 -3.19
#